data_AF-A0A6N3GH82-F1
#
_entry.id   AF-A0A6N3GH82-F1
#
_cell.length_a   1.000
_cell.length_b   1.000
_cell.length_c   1.000
_cell.angle_alpha   90.00
_cell.angle_beta   90.00
_cell.angle_gamma   90.00
#
_symmetry.space_group_name_H-M   'P 1'
#
loop_
_entity.id
_entity.type
_entity.pdbx_description
1 polymer ?
#
loop_
_entity_poly.entity_id
_entity_poly.type
_entity_poly.pdbx_seq_one_letter_code
_entity_poly.pdbx_strand_id
1 'polypeptide(L)'
;MLISKAQIMVRGETSGRDCEAGQLLKIVYEEMPDCPRCSAPMSVRDHFWRVVIGMDGVRRKIRPRRLVCTCETCALHTRPQRNLPQGVVPGRQYSAEVHQAIAEGRSDVPCAPNTIHRIYRWLLSLAVFVLSCGLFMPDCENVNEVAGRAQHPLERLRDKAGGGEQWFARVVERAAGRGGGLHWV
;
A
#
# COMPACT_ATOMS: atom_id res chain seq x y z
N MET A 1 -2.83 -8.62 6.16
CA MET A 1 -3.02 -7.16 5.96
C MET A 1 -4.25 -6.96 5.10
N LEU A 2 -4.97 -5.85 5.24
CA LEU A 2 -6.06 -5.45 4.36
C LEU A 2 -5.85 -4.00 3.92
N ILE A 3 -6.27 -3.68 2.70
CA ILE A 3 -6.35 -2.32 2.19
C ILE A 3 -7.80 -2.09 1.79
N SER A 4 -8.45 -1.13 2.44
CA SER A 4 -9.84 -0.77 2.15
C SER A 4 -9.88 0.59 1.46
N LYS A 5 -10.92 0.79 0.65
CA LYS A 5 -11.34 2.13 0.24
C LYS A 5 -11.69 2.94 1.49
N ALA A 6 -10.99 4.05 1.65
CA ALA A 6 -11.15 4.93 2.78
C ALA A 6 -10.67 6.32 2.41
N GLN A 7 -11.43 7.32 2.80
CA GLN A 7 -11.09 8.72 2.62
C GLN A 7 -10.25 9.19 3.81
N ILE A 8 -9.18 9.93 3.53
CA ILE A 8 -8.33 10.53 4.55
C ILE A 8 -8.73 12.00 4.67
N MET A 9 -9.35 12.37 5.79
CA MET A 9 -9.79 13.74 6.08
C MET A 9 -8.84 14.41 7.07
N VAL A 10 -8.60 15.71 6.89
CA VAL A 10 -7.82 16.51 7.85
C VAL A 10 -8.65 16.75 9.10
N ARG A 11 -8.11 16.37 10.27
CA ARG A 11 -8.76 16.59 11.57
C ARG A 11 -8.24 17.84 12.28
N GLY A 12 -7.06 18.33 11.89
CA GLY A 12 -6.43 19.54 12.39
C GLY A 12 -4.91 19.54 12.19
N GLU A 13 -4.29 20.71 12.25
CA GLU A 13 -2.83 20.89 12.28
C GLU A 13 -2.34 20.78 13.73
N THR A 14 -1.25 20.04 13.97
CA THR A 14 -0.59 20.06 15.29
C THR A 14 0.57 21.04 15.25
N SER A 15 0.41 22.20 15.89
CA SER A 15 1.50 23.15 16.13
C SER A 15 2.32 22.72 17.35
N GLY A 16 3.42 22.02 17.15
CA GLY A 16 4.45 21.82 18.19
C GLY A 16 5.50 22.92 18.10
N ARG A 17 5.97 23.44 19.25
CA ARG A 17 6.97 24.53 19.35
C ARG A 17 8.38 24.17 18.84
N ASP A 18 8.59 22.95 18.36
CA ASP A 18 9.85 22.50 17.77
C ASP A 18 9.56 21.90 16.39
N CYS A 19 9.79 22.71 15.34
CA CYS A 19 10.13 22.39 13.93
C CYS A 19 9.59 21.14 13.19
N GLU A 20 8.63 20.36 13.69
CA GLU A 20 7.94 19.30 12.94
C GLU A 20 6.43 19.59 12.88
N ALA A 21 6.02 20.46 11.94
CA ALA A 21 4.61 20.63 11.61
C ALA A 21 4.03 19.29 11.12
N GLY A 22 3.17 18.69 11.93
CA GLY A 22 2.47 17.45 11.61
C GLY A 22 0.99 17.71 11.36
N GLN A 23 0.38 16.94 10.45
CA GLN A 23 -1.07 16.94 10.27
C GLN A 23 -1.69 15.70 10.92
N LEU A 24 -2.75 15.89 11.71
CA LEU A 24 -3.54 14.79 12.24
C LEU A 24 -4.68 14.49 11.29
N LEU A 25 -4.72 13.29 10.72
CA LEU A 25 -5.75 12.91 9.76
C LEU A 25 -6.68 11.84 10.35
N LYS A 26 -7.98 12.03 10.13
CA LYS A 26 -9.03 11.04 10.40
C LYS A 26 -9.24 10.20 9.14
N ILE A 27 -9.30 8.88 9.30
CA ILE A 27 -9.64 7.97 8.21
C ILE A 27 -11.14 7.67 8.30
N VAL A 28 -11.85 7.87 7.20
CA VAL A 28 -13.25 7.50 7.03
C VAL A 28 -13.29 6.29 6.12
N TYR A 29 -13.61 5.14 6.69
CA TYR A 29 -13.80 3.90 5.92
C TYR A 29 -15.23 3.87 5.39
N GLU A 30 -15.40 3.49 4.13
CA GLU A 30 -16.71 3.39 3.49
C GLU A 30 -17.51 2.22 4.07
N GLU A 31 -16.93 1.01 4.04
CA GLU A 31 -17.61 -0.22 4.44
C GLU A 31 -16.73 -1.10 5.33
N MET A 32 -17.34 -2.10 5.97
CA MET A 32 -16.61 -3.15 6.66
C MET A 32 -16.27 -4.25 5.65
N PRO A 33 -15.00 -4.62 5.46
CA PRO A 33 -14.65 -5.67 4.52
C PRO A 33 -15.00 -7.05 5.07
N ASP A 34 -15.24 -7.99 4.17
CA ASP A 34 -15.34 -9.41 4.50
C ASP A 34 -13.97 -10.07 4.67
N CYS A 35 -13.95 -11.17 5.41
CA CYS A 35 -12.74 -11.93 5.67
C CYS A 35 -12.20 -12.56 4.37
N PRO A 36 -10.95 -12.28 3.98
CA PRO A 36 -10.39 -12.80 2.72
C PRO A 36 -10.15 -14.32 2.73
N ARG A 37 -10.38 -15.01 3.86
CA ARG A 37 -10.20 -16.47 3.99
C ARG A 37 -11.50 -17.26 3.99
N CYS A 38 -12.57 -16.71 4.54
CA CYS A 38 -13.83 -17.45 4.75
C CYS A 38 -15.08 -16.63 4.42
N SER A 39 -14.90 -15.41 3.90
CA SER A 39 -15.97 -14.49 3.51
C SER A 39 -16.93 -14.06 4.61
N ALA A 40 -16.74 -14.51 5.86
CA ALA A 40 -17.50 -14.01 7.00
C ALA A 40 -17.19 -12.52 7.25
N PRO A 41 -18.15 -11.75 7.80
CA PRO A 41 -17.91 -10.34 8.14
C PRO A 41 -16.70 -10.16 9.05
N MET A 42 -16.08 -8.98 8.99
CA MET A 42 -15.05 -8.59 9.96
C MET A 42 -15.59 -7.59 10.97
N SER A 43 -14.94 -7.49 12.13
CA SER A 43 -15.24 -6.49 13.15
C SER A 43 -13.98 -5.73 13.57
N VAL A 44 -14.18 -4.51 14.07
CA VAL A 44 -13.08 -3.70 14.60
C VAL A 44 -12.66 -4.26 15.94
N ARG A 45 -11.38 -4.61 16.06
CA ARG A 45 -10.77 -5.00 17.35
C ARG A 45 -10.22 -3.78 18.08
N ASP A 46 -9.35 -3.05 17.39
CA ASP A 46 -8.65 -1.88 17.95
C ASP A 46 -8.22 -0.91 16.83
N HIS A 47 -7.45 0.09 17.21
CA HIS A 47 -6.83 1.05 16.30
C HIS A 47 -5.35 1.20 16.63
N PHE A 48 -4.54 1.60 15.66
CA PHE A 48 -3.12 1.89 15.88
C PHE A 48 -2.73 3.22 15.24
N TRP A 49 -1.67 3.84 15.76
CA TRP A 49 -1.13 5.07 15.19
C TRP A 49 -0.05 4.76 14.16
N ARG A 50 0.01 5.60 13.12
CA ARG A 50 1.05 5.52 12.10
C ARG A 50 1.35 6.89 11.53
N VAL A 51 2.59 7.13 11.14
CA VAL A 51 3.01 8.32 10.38
C VAL A 51 3.18 7.94 8.91
N VAL A 52 2.69 8.80 8.02
CA VAL A 52 2.86 8.71 6.57
C VAL A 52 3.38 10.04 6.04
N ILE A 53 4.38 10.00 5.16
CA ILE A 53 4.97 11.18 4.51
C ILE A 53 4.48 11.20 3.07
N GLY A 54 3.79 12.28 2.68
CA GLY A 54 3.31 12.50 1.31
C GLY A 54 4.38 13.17 0.43
N MET A 55 4.05 13.45 -0.83
CA MET A 55 4.97 14.11 -1.78
C MET A 55 5.39 15.53 -1.35
N ASP A 56 4.53 16.23 -0.62
CA ASP A 56 4.81 17.54 -0.02
C ASP A 56 5.80 17.50 1.17
N GLY A 57 6.28 16.31 1.55
CA GLY A 57 7.17 16.11 2.69
C GLY A 57 6.49 16.23 4.06
N VAL A 58 5.19 16.51 4.11
CA VAL A 58 4.47 16.70 5.37
C VAL A 58 4.20 15.37 6.05
N ARG A 59 4.57 15.29 7.33
CA ARG A 59 4.34 14.14 8.21
C ARG A 59 2.88 14.12 8.66
N ARG A 60 2.15 13.11 8.24
CA ARG A 60 0.73 12.90 8.55
C ARG A 60 0.55 11.76 9.53
N LYS A 61 -0.03 12.03 10.69
CA LYS A 61 -0.38 11.00 11.67
C LYS A 61 -1.79 10.49 11.39
N ILE A 62 -1.89 9.22 11.02
CA ILE A 62 -3.14 8.51 10.74
C ILE A 62 -3.43 7.48 11.83
N ARG A 63 -4.71 7.15 12.04
CA ARG A 63 -5.16 6.14 13.01
C ARG A 63 -5.98 5.01 12.36
N PRO A 64 -5.35 4.06 11.65
CA PRO A 64 -6.08 2.98 11.00
C PRO A 64 -6.65 1.98 12.01
N ARG A 65 -7.74 1.30 11.60
CA ARG A 65 -8.35 0.21 12.38
C ARG A 65 -7.62 -1.12 12.17
N ARG A 66 -7.68 -2.01 13.16
CA ARG A 66 -7.38 -3.44 12.97
C ARG A 66 -8.66 -4.25 13.07
N LEU A 67 -8.77 -5.22 12.19
CA LEU A 67 -9.96 -6.04 12.00
C LEU A 67 -9.68 -7.49 12.37
N VAL A 68 -10.70 -8.17 12.88
CA VAL A 68 -10.70 -9.63 13.08
C VAL A 68 -11.90 -10.24 12.38
N CYS A 69 -11.78 -11.51 11.98
CA CYS A 69 -12.90 -12.26 11.44
C CYS A 69 -13.94 -12.56 12.54
N THR A 70 -15.22 -12.50 12.24
CA THR A 70 -16.28 -12.88 13.20
C THR A 70 -16.49 -14.39 13.31
N CYS A 71 -16.03 -15.18 12.32
CA CYS A 71 -16.12 -16.64 12.35
C CYS A 71 -15.05 -17.23 13.29
N GLU A 72 -15.48 -17.86 14.40
CA GLU A 72 -14.60 -18.38 15.47
C GLU A 72 -13.60 -19.44 15.01
N THR A 73 -13.97 -20.26 14.03
CA THR A 73 -13.09 -21.31 13.47
C THR A 73 -12.07 -20.76 12.47
N CYS A 74 -12.21 -19.50 12.06
CA CYS A 74 -11.27 -18.86 11.15
C CYS A 74 -9.99 -18.44 11.89
N ALA A 75 -8.83 -18.79 11.35
CA ALA A 75 -7.54 -18.35 11.92
C ALA A 75 -7.38 -16.82 12.04
N LEU A 76 -8.18 -16.03 11.30
CA LEU A 76 -8.19 -14.56 11.39
C LEU A 76 -9.07 -14.01 12.52
N HIS A 77 -9.82 -14.86 13.23
CA HIS A 77 -10.61 -14.47 14.40
C HIS A 77 -9.71 -13.97 15.55
N THR A 78 -8.60 -14.67 15.79
CA THR A 78 -7.64 -14.32 16.85
C THR A 78 -6.43 -13.53 16.35
N ARG A 79 -6.30 -13.34 15.02
CA ARG A 79 -5.14 -12.70 14.37
C ARG A 79 -5.54 -11.40 13.65
N PRO A 80 -5.40 -10.24 14.33
CA PRO A 80 -5.86 -8.96 13.79
C PRO A 80 -5.13 -8.57 12.51
N GLN A 81 -5.91 -8.15 11.52
CA GLN A 81 -5.43 -7.62 10.26
C GLN A 81 -5.44 -6.09 10.34
N ARG A 82 -4.28 -5.46 10.10
CA ARG A 82 -4.23 -4.01 9.90
C ARG A 82 -5.03 -3.67 8.66
N ASN A 83 -5.94 -2.70 8.76
CA ASN A 83 -6.74 -2.21 7.64
C ASN A 83 -6.29 -0.81 7.23
N LEU A 84 -5.39 -0.74 6.26
CA LEU A 84 -4.83 0.52 5.81
C LEU A 84 -5.73 1.18 4.75
N PRO A 85 -5.78 2.52 4.68
CA PRO A 85 -6.40 3.21 3.55
C PRO A 85 -5.53 3.03 2.30
N GLN A 86 -6.15 3.20 1.12
CA GLN A 86 -5.43 3.23 -0.15
C GLN A 86 -4.34 4.31 -0.14
N GLY A 87 -3.23 4.07 -0.84
CA GLY A 87 -2.09 4.98 -0.86
C GLY A 87 -1.12 4.84 0.33
N VAL A 88 -1.45 4.05 1.37
CA VAL A 88 -0.54 3.76 2.48
C VAL A 88 0.16 2.42 2.27
N VAL A 89 1.47 2.47 2.04
CA VAL A 89 2.29 1.27 1.81
C VAL A 89 2.55 0.54 3.13
N PRO A 90 2.26 -0.76 3.29
CA PRO A 90 2.57 -1.52 4.51
C PRO A 90 4.05 -1.44 4.93
N GLY A 91 4.33 -1.24 6.21
CA GLY A 91 5.70 -1.20 6.75
C GLY A 91 6.56 0.01 6.36
N ARG A 92 6.14 0.84 5.40
CA ARG A 92 6.91 1.99 4.89
C ARG A 92 6.38 3.33 5.41
N GLN A 93 7.25 4.32 5.54
CA GLN A 93 6.86 5.65 6.04
C GLN A 93 6.34 6.58 4.93
N TYR A 94 6.79 6.39 3.69
CA TYR A 94 6.37 7.21 2.56
C TYR A 94 5.08 6.68 1.93
N SER A 95 4.27 7.58 1.36
CA SER A 95 3.05 7.24 0.65
C SER A 95 3.34 6.45 -0.64
N ALA A 96 2.32 5.79 -1.19
CA ALA A 96 2.42 5.09 -2.47
C ALA A 96 2.82 6.04 -3.61
N GLU A 97 2.40 7.30 -3.54
CA GLU A 97 2.75 8.35 -4.50
C GLU A 97 4.25 8.63 -4.53
N VAL A 98 4.90 8.74 -3.37
CA VAL A 98 6.37 8.90 -3.27
C VAL A 98 7.09 7.69 -3.87
N HIS A 99 6.60 6.48 -3.60
CA HIS A 99 7.16 5.26 -4.16
C HIS A 99 6.98 5.20 -5.69
N GLN A 100 5.83 5.64 -6.18
CA GLN A 100 5.55 5.75 -7.62
C GLN A 100 6.51 6.74 -8.29
N ALA A 101 6.71 7.93 -7.73
CA ALA A 101 7.65 8.91 -8.26
C ALA A 101 9.08 8.35 -8.33
N ILE A 102 9.53 7.64 -7.30
CA ILE A 102 10.84 6.97 -7.30
C ILE A 102 10.91 5.87 -8.36
N ALA A 103 9.84 5.08 -8.55
CA ALA A 103 9.78 4.05 -9.59
C ALA A 103 9.85 4.63 -11.01
N GLU A 104 9.33 5.86 -11.18
CA GLU A 104 9.33 6.62 -12.43
C GLU A 104 10.65 7.40 -12.64
N GLY A 105 11.63 7.25 -11.73
CA GLY A 105 12.94 7.90 -11.84
C GLY A 105 12.95 9.38 -11.45
N ARG A 106 11.89 9.87 -10.80
CA ARG A 106 11.81 11.26 -10.34
C ARG A 106 12.73 11.51 -9.15
N SER A 107 13.37 12.68 -9.15
CA SER A 107 14.24 13.16 -8.07
C SER A 107 13.60 14.21 -7.18
N ASP A 108 12.46 14.78 -7.59
CA ASP A 108 11.69 15.78 -6.84
C ASP A 108 10.79 15.12 -5.77
N VAL A 109 11.43 14.31 -4.92
CA VAL A 109 10.76 13.55 -3.84
C VAL A 109 11.27 14.01 -2.48
N PRO A 110 10.45 13.92 -1.41
CA PRO A 110 10.80 14.41 -0.08
C PRO A 110 11.71 13.44 0.70
N CYS A 111 12.66 12.82 0.00
CA CYS A 111 13.53 11.78 0.50
C CYS A 111 14.99 12.17 0.25
N ALA A 112 15.87 11.92 1.22
CA ALA A 112 17.31 12.01 0.98
C ALA A 112 17.75 10.96 -0.09
N PRO A 113 18.83 11.22 -0.86
CA PRO A 113 19.29 10.32 -1.92
C PRO A 113 19.49 8.86 -1.47
N ASN A 114 20.05 8.65 -0.27
CA ASN A 114 20.21 7.31 0.29
C ASN A 114 18.88 6.59 0.54
N THR A 115 17.83 7.33 0.91
CA THR A 115 16.48 6.80 1.11
C THR A 115 15.83 6.47 -0.23
N ILE A 116 16.02 7.31 -1.25
CA ILE A 116 15.59 7.02 -2.64
C ILE A 116 16.16 5.69 -3.10
N HIS A 117 17.47 5.49 -2.95
CA HIS A 117 18.15 4.24 -3.32
C HIS A 117 17.59 3.01 -2.60
N ARG A 118 17.35 3.12 -1.28
CA ARG A 118 16.75 2.02 -0.49
C ARG A 118 15.33 1.70 -0.93
N ILE A 119 14.51 2.72 -1.19
CA ILE A 119 13.15 2.54 -1.69
C ILE A 119 13.17 1.90 -3.08
N TYR A 120 14.04 2.37 -3.98
CA TYR A 120 14.18 1.82 -5.32
C TYR A 120 14.56 0.33 -5.30
N ARG A 121 15.56 -0.05 -4.50
CA ARG A 121 15.93 -1.47 -4.31
C ARG A 121 14.76 -2.31 -3.80
N TRP A 122 14.00 -1.79 -2.85
CA TRP A 122 12.81 -2.47 -2.34
C TRP A 122 11.72 -2.62 -3.41
N LEU A 123 11.49 -1.58 -4.22
CA LEU A 123 10.54 -1.61 -5.33
C LEU A 123 10.88 -2.68 -6.35
N LEU A 124 12.17 -2.87 -6.66
CA LEU A 124 12.62 -3.95 -7.54
C LEU A 124 12.29 -5.32 -6.96
N SER A 125 12.58 -5.55 -5.67
CA SER A 125 12.23 -6.81 -5.00
C SER A 125 10.71 -7.06 -4.99
N LEU A 126 9.92 -6.01 -4.73
CA LEU A 126 8.46 -6.08 -4.79
C LEU A 126 7.98 -6.44 -6.21
N ALA A 127 8.54 -5.80 -7.24
CA ALA A 127 8.16 -6.08 -8.63
C ALA A 127 8.43 -7.53 -9.00
N VAL A 128 9.62 -8.06 -8.67
CA VAL A 128 9.95 -9.47 -8.89
C VAL A 128 8.95 -10.38 -8.20
N PHE A 129 8.65 -10.13 -6.92
CA PHE A 129 7.68 -10.91 -6.15
C PHE A 129 6.26 -10.86 -6.75
N VAL A 130 5.76 -9.67 -7.05
CA VAL A 130 4.40 -9.49 -7.59
C VAL A 130 4.25 -10.13 -8.96
N LEU A 131 5.26 -9.98 -9.82
CA LEU A 131 5.29 -10.57 -11.15
C LEU A 131 5.40 -12.10 -11.10
N SER A 132 6.20 -12.66 -10.19
CA SER A 132 6.38 -14.12 -10.06
C SER A 132 5.15 -14.80 -9.44
N CYS A 133 4.47 -14.14 -8.49
CA CYS A 133 3.25 -14.67 -7.87
C CYS A 133 2.00 -14.58 -8.77
N GLY A 134 2.07 -13.98 -9.96
CA GLY A 134 0.92 -13.87 -10.86
C GLY A 134 -0.24 -13.06 -10.27
N LEU A 135 0.02 -12.13 -9.35
CA LEU A 135 -1.03 -11.37 -8.65
C LEU A 135 -1.84 -10.45 -9.59
N PHE A 136 -1.30 -10.20 -10.79
CA PHE A 136 -1.89 -9.46 -11.90
C PHE A 136 -2.10 -10.35 -13.14
N MET A 137 -2.47 -11.62 -12.96
CA MET A 137 -2.95 -12.43 -14.08
C MET A 137 -4.24 -11.78 -14.62
N PRO A 138 -4.31 -11.44 -15.92
CA PRO A 138 -5.59 -11.27 -16.59
C PRO A 138 -6.33 -12.62 -16.55
N ASP A 139 -7.65 -12.60 -16.50
CA ASP A 139 -8.43 -13.75 -16.93
C ASP A 139 -8.01 -14.00 -18.39
N CYS A 140 -7.28 -15.09 -18.62
CA CYS A 140 -6.95 -15.71 -19.90
C CYS A 140 -6.72 -14.74 -21.08
N GLU A 141 -5.49 -14.40 -21.46
CA GLU A 141 -5.24 -14.03 -22.86
C GLU A 141 -3.79 -14.20 -23.36
N ASN A 142 -3.72 -14.96 -24.46
CA ASN A 142 -2.75 -15.02 -25.57
C ASN A 142 -1.23 -15.11 -25.29
N VAL A 143 -0.71 -16.32 -25.54
CA VAL A 143 0.70 -16.76 -25.50
C VAL A 143 1.58 -16.15 -26.62
N ASN A 144 1.13 -15.09 -27.30
CA ASN A 144 1.77 -14.57 -28.52
C ASN A 144 2.24 -13.11 -28.42
N GLU A 145 2.90 -12.72 -27.32
CA GLU A 145 3.69 -11.48 -27.33
C GLU A 145 5.19 -11.75 -27.37
N VAL A 146 5.75 -11.24 -28.46
CA VAL A 146 7.10 -11.38 -28.99
C VAL A 146 8.14 -10.79 -28.02
N ALA A 147 9.29 -11.45 -27.95
CA ALA A 147 10.48 -11.04 -27.20
C ALA A 147 11.02 -9.66 -27.68
N GLY A 148 10.42 -8.57 -27.20
CA GLY A 148 11.02 -7.25 -27.18
C GLY A 148 12.01 -7.11 -26.01
N ARG A 149 12.94 -6.15 -26.10
CA ARG A 149 13.93 -5.77 -25.06
C ARG A 149 13.42 -6.08 -23.66
N ALA A 150 14.23 -6.71 -22.82
CA ALA A 150 13.91 -6.99 -21.42
C ALA A 150 13.44 -5.70 -20.72
N GLN A 151 12.12 -5.49 -20.67
CA GLN A 151 11.52 -4.32 -20.05
C GLN A 151 11.89 -4.30 -18.58
N HIS A 152 12.21 -3.11 -18.06
CA HIS A 152 12.63 -2.96 -16.69
C HIS A 152 11.51 -3.46 -15.75
N PRO A 153 11.80 -4.20 -14.65
CA PRO A 153 10.77 -4.83 -13.82
C PRO A 153 9.66 -3.88 -13.33
N LEU A 154 10.01 -2.62 -13.08
CA LEU A 154 9.05 -1.59 -12.66
C LEU A 154 8.13 -1.12 -13.79
N GLU A 155 8.62 -1.08 -15.03
CA GLU A 155 7.80 -0.75 -16.21
C GLU A 155 6.78 -1.86 -16.44
N ARG A 156 7.23 -3.11 -16.42
CA ARG A 156 6.35 -4.29 -16.53
C ARG A 156 5.28 -4.30 -15.43
N LEU A 157 5.67 -3.98 -14.20
CA LEU A 157 4.76 -3.90 -13.07
C LEU A 157 3.72 -2.78 -13.25
N ARG A 158 4.15 -1.60 -13.71
CA ARG A 158 3.27 -0.47 -14.02
C ARG A 158 2.25 -0.84 -15.08
N ASP A 159 2.71 -1.45 -16.17
CA ASP A 159 1.85 -1.80 -17.31
C ASP A 159 0.82 -2.87 -16.88
N LYS A 160 1.23 -3.88 -16.11
CA LYS A 160 0.30 -4.85 -15.49
C LYS A 160 -0.69 -4.23 -14.51
N ALA A 161 -0.35 -3.12 -13.87
CA ALA A 161 -1.23 -2.39 -12.97
C ALA A 161 -2.17 -1.41 -13.72
N GLY A 162 -2.12 -1.39 -15.05
CA GLY A 162 -2.93 -0.52 -15.92
C GLY A 162 -2.38 0.90 -16.09
N GLY A 163 -1.13 1.18 -15.68
CA GLY A 163 -0.48 2.48 -15.86
C GLY A 163 -1.20 3.68 -15.25
N GLY A 164 -0.92 4.89 -15.73
CA GLY A 164 -1.59 6.12 -15.30
C GLY A 164 -1.33 6.53 -13.85
N GLU A 165 -2.18 7.42 -13.33
CA GLU A 165 -2.07 7.89 -11.94
C GLU A 165 -2.39 6.76 -10.95
N GLN A 166 -1.68 6.77 -9.81
CA GLN A 166 -1.88 5.84 -8.69
C GLN A 166 -1.68 4.34 -9.01
N TRP A 167 -1.00 4.00 -10.11
CA TRP A 167 -0.75 2.60 -10.48
C TRP A 167 -0.07 1.82 -9.35
N PHE A 168 0.84 2.46 -8.61
CA PHE A 168 1.53 1.81 -7.51
C PHE A 168 0.60 1.54 -6.31
N ALA A 169 -0.36 2.43 -6.04
CA ALA A 169 -1.34 2.19 -4.98
C ALA A 169 -2.19 0.95 -5.28
N ARG A 170 -2.56 0.72 -6.55
CA ARG A 170 -3.27 -0.49 -6.99
C ARG A 170 -2.42 -1.75 -6.85
N VAL A 171 -1.11 -1.66 -7.16
CA VAL A 171 -0.14 -2.74 -6.88
C VAL A 171 -0.17 -3.14 -5.41
N VAL A 172 -0.04 -2.16 -4.52
CA VAL A 172 0.01 -2.37 -3.09
C VAL A 172 -1.30 -2.96 -2.56
N GLU A 173 -2.45 -2.44 -3.02
CA GLU A 173 -3.78 -2.95 -2.68
C GLU A 173 -3.93 -4.43 -3.05
N ARG A 174 -3.57 -4.79 -4.28
CA ARG A 174 -3.70 -6.17 -4.77
C ARG A 174 -2.72 -7.13 -4.08
N ALA A 175 -1.49 -6.68 -3.84
CA ALA A 175 -0.48 -7.45 -3.12
C ALA A 175 -0.83 -7.65 -1.64
N ALA A 176 -1.51 -6.69 -1.02
CA ALA A 176 -2.03 -6.84 0.35
C ALA A 176 -3.22 -7.81 0.42
N GLY A 177 -4.14 -7.73 -0.54
CA GLY A 177 -5.42 -8.45 -0.52
C GLY A 177 -5.37 -9.93 -0.90
N ARG A 178 -4.53 -10.35 -1.87
CA ARG A 178 -4.57 -11.73 -2.40
C ARG A 178 -3.47 -12.68 -1.94
N GLY A 179 -2.43 -12.23 -1.22
CA GLY A 179 -1.30 -13.11 -0.88
C GLY A 179 -0.77 -13.02 0.54
N GLY A 180 -1.22 -12.08 1.37
CA GLY A 180 -0.48 -11.76 2.60
C GLY A 180 1.00 -11.40 2.33
N GLY A 181 1.37 -11.12 1.07
CA GLY A 181 2.76 -11.02 0.61
C GLY A 181 3.47 -9.77 1.10
N LEU A 182 2.72 -8.71 1.42
CA LEU A 182 3.28 -7.51 2.04
C LEU A 182 3.61 -7.66 3.53
N HIS A 183 3.59 -8.89 4.07
CA HIS A 183 4.32 -9.22 5.29
C HIS A 183 5.83 -9.38 5.06
N TRP A 184 6.28 -9.51 3.80
CA TRP A 184 7.64 -9.93 3.45
C TRP A 184 8.21 -9.14 2.28
N VAL A 185 8.72 -7.93 2.52
CA VAL A 185 10.00 -7.35 2.01
C VAL A 185 10.28 -6.07 2.80
#